data_AF-A0A8J4C539-F1
#
_entry.id   AF-A0A8J4C539-F1
#
_cell.length_a   1.000
_cell.length_b   1.000
_cell.length_c   1.000
_cell.angle_alpha   90.00
_cell.angle_beta   90.00
_cell.angle_gamma   90.00
#
_symmetry.space_group_name_H-M   'P 1'
#
loop_
_entity.id
_entity.type
_entity.pdbx_description
1 polymer ?
#
loop_
_entity_poly.entity_id
_entity_poly.type
_entity_poly.pdbx_seq_one_letter_code
_entity_poly.pdbx_strand_id
1 'polypeptide(L)'
;MQRPSLGHGPEGDLSPGFPTSAPYHTKDTLSPTAAPWASCVSSTLSPSNATSSLPPADNSAGTVPALPRPLGGGDFARLGEESFGGTLSLSTMGGAGGGLPGPGAAAAAVAAAHAAAAPRRAPEAVIQAGPRMPAATQPAQPVQPARKRIASAEDLKRFLEGQTVKDFMAFILSINDAVTGKKCKDSGYSPSPALQRMCAVLSQLEVLVDEVPPEQQSLRYGNPAFRTWTARLSERAQAMLESVLTEETRPAVSELVPYFLDSFGNATRIDYGTGHETQFCALLYCLAKLGVFGEGDRQGLGLVVFKQYLELMHKIQTTYWLEPAGSHGVWGLDDYQFLPFIWGSAQLIAHPMIKPKSIHNPDILEAYSDMYLYLNCVKFVKQVKKGPLGETSPMLNDISCVPTWTKVNSGMIKMYQVEVLSKFPIMQHFMFGSLLPFE
;
A
#
# COMPACT_ATOMS: atom_id res chain seq x y z
N MET A 1 32.19 -71.70 -15.84
CA MET A 1 30.92 -72.34 -16.27
C MET A 1 29.86 -72.09 -15.20
N GLN A 2 28.58 -72.39 -15.48
CA GLN A 2 27.41 -71.72 -14.87
C GLN A 2 26.90 -72.32 -13.54
N ARG A 3 26.47 -71.41 -12.62
CA ARG A 3 25.28 -71.48 -11.70
C ARG A 3 25.20 -72.61 -10.62
N PRO A 4 24.39 -72.50 -9.52
CA PRO A 4 23.04 -71.89 -9.45
C PRO A 4 22.59 -71.08 -8.18
N SER A 5 21.40 -70.44 -8.32
CA SER A 5 20.32 -70.05 -7.33
C SER A 5 20.67 -69.65 -5.88
N LEU A 6 20.11 -68.60 -5.24
CA LEU A 6 18.73 -68.04 -5.16
C LEU A 6 18.77 -66.48 -5.05
N GLY A 7 17.72 -65.65 -4.86
CA GLY A 7 16.24 -65.78 -4.85
C GLY A 7 15.53 -64.59 -4.12
N HIS A 8 14.32 -64.18 -4.55
CA HIS A 8 13.54 -62.97 -4.13
C HIS A 8 14.21 -61.61 -4.45
N GLY A 9 13.53 -60.46 -4.60
CA GLY A 9 12.09 -60.08 -4.57
C GLY A 9 11.89 -58.73 -5.34
N PRO A 10 10.68 -58.14 -5.40
CA PRO A 10 10.38 -57.04 -6.34
C PRO A 10 10.96 -55.67 -5.95
N GLU A 11 11.27 -54.86 -6.96
CA GLU A 11 11.78 -53.49 -6.83
C GLU A 11 10.70 -52.53 -6.30
N GLY A 12 11.07 -51.71 -5.32
CA GLY A 12 10.24 -50.61 -4.81
C GLY A 12 10.65 -49.28 -5.44
N ASP A 13 9.70 -48.61 -6.09
CA ASP A 13 9.85 -47.25 -6.61
C ASP A 13 10.10 -46.26 -5.44
N LEU A 14 11.22 -45.54 -5.49
CA LEU A 14 11.60 -44.51 -4.51
C LEU A 14 11.71 -43.14 -5.18
N SER A 15 10.60 -42.69 -5.77
CA SER A 15 10.39 -41.30 -6.15
C SER A 15 10.11 -40.43 -4.90
N PRO A 16 10.94 -39.43 -4.54
CA PRO A 16 10.69 -38.57 -3.40
C PRO A 16 9.53 -37.59 -3.69
N GLY A 17 8.44 -37.72 -2.95
CA GLY A 17 7.24 -36.90 -3.13
C GLY A 17 7.44 -35.42 -2.82
N PHE A 18 6.87 -34.56 -3.66
CA PHE A 18 6.84 -33.11 -3.45
C PHE A 18 5.99 -32.74 -2.23
N PRO A 19 6.48 -31.89 -1.30
CA PRO A 19 5.64 -31.31 -0.26
C PRO A 19 4.74 -30.23 -0.88
N THR A 20 3.44 -30.50 -0.92
CA THR A 20 2.43 -29.51 -1.30
C THR A 20 2.34 -28.41 -0.23
N SER A 21 2.67 -27.17 -0.61
CA SER A 21 2.54 -26.02 0.29
C SER A 21 1.06 -25.70 0.52
N ALA A 22 0.60 -25.90 1.75
CA ALA A 22 -0.73 -25.44 2.16
C ALA A 22 -0.80 -23.90 2.17
N PRO A 23 -1.95 -23.29 1.86
CA PRO A 23 -2.11 -21.84 1.91
C PRO A 23 -1.98 -21.31 3.34
N TYR A 24 -1.11 -20.31 3.53
CA TYR A 24 -0.91 -19.64 4.82
C TYR A 24 -2.11 -18.76 5.19
N HIS A 25 -3.12 -19.35 5.82
CA HIS A 25 -4.10 -18.60 6.62
C HIS A 25 -3.62 -18.53 8.08
N THR A 26 -2.72 -17.59 8.37
CA THR A 26 -2.42 -17.20 9.75
C THR A 26 -3.65 -16.51 10.37
N LYS A 27 -4.07 -16.95 11.55
CA LYS A 27 -5.28 -16.46 12.25
C LYS A 27 -5.14 -15.06 12.87
N ASP A 28 -4.02 -14.37 12.65
CA ASP A 28 -3.70 -13.06 13.23
C ASP A 28 -4.30 -11.88 12.43
N THR A 29 -5.47 -12.07 11.82
CA THR A 29 -6.23 -11.01 11.13
C THR A 29 -7.05 -10.18 12.13
N LEU A 30 -6.38 -9.46 13.03
CA LEU A 30 -7.01 -8.48 13.92
C LEU A 30 -6.13 -7.24 14.14
N SER A 31 -6.46 -6.13 13.48
CA SER A 31 -6.40 -4.81 14.11
C SER A 31 -7.02 -3.69 13.26
N PRO A 32 -8.16 -3.11 13.68
CA PRO A 32 -8.62 -1.77 13.28
C PRO A 32 -7.72 -0.62 13.79
N THR A 33 -6.41 -0.88 13.94
CA THR A 33 -5.54 -0.20 14.91
C THR A 33 -4.26 0.40 14.29
N ALA A 34 -4.08 0.29 12.97
CA ALA A 34 -2.87 0.77 12.27
C ALA A 34 -2.81 2.30 12.10
N ALA A 35 -3.97 2.98 12.07
CA ALA A 35 -4.07 4.43 11.92
C ALA A 35 -4.98 5.08 12.99
N PRO A 36 -4.71 4.92 14.30
CA PRO A 36 -5.58 5.45 15.37
C PRO A 36 -5.66 6.99 15.34
N TRP A 37 -4.63 7.63 14.77
CA TRP A 37 -4.52 9.06 14.51
C TRP A 37 -5.44 9.58 13.37
N ALA A 38 -6.03 8.68 12.58
CA ALA A 38 -6.92 9.01 11.45
C ALA A 38 -8.41 8.89 11.80
N SER A 39 -8.75 8.47 13.03
CA SER A 39 -10.14 8.22 13.44
C SER A 39 -11.06 9.45 13.29
N CYS A 40 -12.09 9.33 12.43
CA CYS A 40 -13.10 10.37 12.23
C CYS A 40 -14.06 10.37 13.44
N VAL A 41 -13.99 11.38 14.32
CA VAL A 41 -14.95 11.52 15.42
C VAL A 41 -16.32 11.89 14.84
N SER A 42 -17.26 10.95 14.82
CA SER A 42 -18.67 11.26 14.51
C SER A 42 -19.26 12.09 15.65
N SER A 43 -19.49 13.38 15.42
CA SER A 43 -20.19 14.24 16.37
C SER A 43 -21.69 13.92 16.40
N THR A 44 -22.06 12.83 17.06
CA THR A 44 -23.44 12.58 17.47
C THR A 44 -23.81 13.57 18.56
N LEU A 45 -24.57 14.60 18.19
CA LEU A 45 -25.21 15.50 19.15
C LEU A 45 -26.23 14.73 19.98
N SER A 46 -25.84 14.35 21.20
CA SER A 46 -26.81 13.91 22.22
C SER A 46 -27.63 15.12 22.69
N PRO A 47 -28.97 15.04 22.77
CA PRO A 47 -29.79 16.14 23.26
C PRO A 47 -29.56 16.33 24.77
N SER A 48 -28.97 17.46 25.16
CA SER A 48 -28.83 17.83 26.57
C SER A 48 -30.17 18.27 27.14
N ASN A 49 -30.66 17.55 28.16
CA ASN A 49 -31.79 17.97 28.98
C ASN A 49 -31.54 19.39 29.55
N ALA A 50 -32.31 20.36 29.08
CA ALA A 50 -32.35 21.71 29.64
C ALA A 50 -33.73 21.93 30.29
N THR A 51 -33.84 21.59 31.58
CA THR A 51 -34.96 22.03 32.41
C THR A 51 -34.93 23.55 32.53
N SER A 52 -35.89 24.23 31.92
CA SER A 52 -36.17 25.65 32.20
C SER A 52 -37.68 25.82 32.40
N SER A 53 -38.03 26.38 33.56
CA SER A 53 -39.40 26.66 33.96
C SER A 53 -39.89 27.96 33.32
N LEU A 54 -41.06 27.92 32.67
CA LEU A 54 -41.78 29.11 32.21
C LEU A 54 -42.97 29.41 33.14
N PRO A 55 -43.19 30.68 33.53
CA PRO A 55 -44.43 31.12 34.16
C PRO A 55 -45.56 31.28 33.11
N PRO A 56 -46.84 31.41 33.53
CA PRO A 56 -47.99 31.32 32.63
C PRO A 56 -48.25 32.59 31.79
N ALA A 57 -49.16 32.41 30.82
CA ALA A 57 -49.45 33.34 29.73
C ALA A 57 -50.17 34.63 30.14
N ASP A 58 -50.15 35.61 29.23
CA ASP A 58 -51.18 36.65 29.12
C ASP A 58 -51.61 36.84 27.65
N ASN A 59 -52.85 37.29 27.43
CA ASN A 59 -53.52 37.36 26.14
C ASN A 59 -53.33 38.71 25.44
N SER A 60 -53.16 38.71 24.12
CA SER A 60 -53.74 39.77 23.25
C SER A 60 -53.87 39.29 21.80
N ALA A 61 -54.90 39.82 21.11
CA ALA A 61 -55.35 39.33 19.80
C ALA A 61 -54.72 40.08 18.61
N GLY A 62 -54.70 39.44 17.43
CA GLY A 62 -54.05 40.01 16.24
C GLY A 62 -54.33 39.29 14.90
N THR A 63 -55.62 39.20 14.55
CA THR A 63 -56.20 39.21 13.17
C THR A 63 -55.42 38.59 11.98
N VAL A 64 -56.03 37.56 11.37
CA VAL A 64 -55.69 37.02 10.03
C VAL A 64 -56.57 37.68 8.95
N PRO A 65 -56.06 37.85 7.71
CA PRO A 65 -56.90 37.61 6.53
C PRO A 65 -56.23 36.64 5.53
N ALA A 66 -57.04 36.03 4.65
CA ALA A 66 -56.65 34.86 3.87
C ALA A 66 -56.85 35.00 2.34
N LEU A 67 -56.08 34.20 1.59
CA LEU A 67 -56.38 33.69 0.22
C LEU A 67 -56.32 34.71 -0.94
N PRO A 68 -56.23 34.29 -2.24
CA PRO A 68 -56.61 32.98 -2.79
C PRO A 68 -55.61 32.24 -3.73
N ARG A 69 -56.01 31.00 -4.07
CA ARG A 69 -55.51 30.14 -5.15
C ARG A 69 -55.87 30.68 -6.56
N PRO A 70 -55.27 30.12 -7.62
CA PRO A 70 -55.99 29.78 -8.86
C PRO A 70 -56.23 28.27 -9.03
N LEU A 71 -57.16 27.92 -9.93
CA LEU A 71 -57.68 26.58 -10.24
C LEU A 71 -57.37 26.17 -11.69
N GLY A 72 -57.46 24.86 -11.96
CA GLY A 72 -57.55 24.27 -13.31
C GLY A 72 -56.52 23.14 -13.56
N GLY A 73 -56.86 21.95 -14.07
CA GLY A 73 -58.18 21.39 -14.41
C GLY A 73 -58.16 20.58 -15.73
N GLY A 74 -58.56 19.30 -15.68
CA GLY A 74 -58.63 18.35 -16.81
C GLY A 74 -57.72 17.13 -16.58
N ASP A 75 -58.21 15.90 -16.30
CA ASP A 75 -59.05 14.98 -17.11
C ASP A 75 -58.26 14.33 -18.27
N PHE A 76 -58.33 13.03 -18.59
CA PHE A 76 -59.16 11.89 -18.10
C PHE A 76 -58.46 10.56 -18.49
N ALA A 77 -58.77 9.44 -17.80
CA ALA A 77 -58.87 8.05 -18.33
C ALA A 77 -58.49 6.95 -17.30
N ARG A 78 -59.47 6.10 -16.97
CA ARG A 78 -59.29 4.77 -16.36
C ARG A 78 -59.24 3.69 -17.45
N LEU A 79 -58.65 2.53 -17.14
CA LEU A 79 -59.00 1.13 -17.49
C LEU A 79 -57.72 0.29 -17.35
N GLY A 80 -57.70 -0.91 -16.75
CA GLY A 80 -58.74 -1.66 -16.02
C GLY A 80 -58.08 -2.78 -15.19
N GLU A 81 -58.82 -3.36 -14.25
CA GLU A 81 -58.38 -4.53 -13.48
C GLU A 81 -58.66 -5.83 -14.25
N GLU A 82 -57.73 -6.79 -14.21
CA GLU A 82 -58.10 -8.21 -14.25
C GLU A 82 -57.31 -9.00 -13.21
N SER A 83 -58.01 -9.94 -12.58
CA SER A 83 -57.51 -10.82 -11.52
C SER A 83 -57.69 -12.27 -11.99
N PHE A 84 -56.65 -13.08 -11.84
CA PHE A 84 -56.79 -14.54 -11.89
C PHE A 84 -56.06 -15.17 -10.71
N GLY A 85 -56.83 -15.82 -9.84
CA GLY A 85 -56.32 -16.54 -8.67
C GLY A 85 -55.82 -17.93 -9.05
N GLY A 86 -54.73 -18.35 -8.39
CA GLY A 86 -54.21 -19.71 -8.43
C GLY A 86 -53.90 -20.20 -7.02
N THR A 87 -54.89 -20.79 -6.35
CA THR A 87 -54.73 -21.37 -5.01
C THR A 87 -53.98 -22.71 -5.08
N LEU A 88 -52.84 -22.80 -4.40
CA LEU A 88 -52.32 -24.07 -3.89
C LEU A 88 -52.08 -23.95 -2.39
N SER A 89 -52.79 -24.79 -1.64
CA SER A 89 -52.66 -24.87 -0.18
C SER A 89 -51.55 -25.84 0.18
N LEU A 90 -50.64 -25.42 1.06
CA LEU A 90 -49.81 -26.36 1.82
C LEU A 90 -49.83 -26.00 3.31
N SER A 91 -50.08 -27.03 4.10
CA SER A 91 -50.29 -27.05 5.55
C SER A 91 -49.27 -26.29 6.41
N THR A 92 -49.79 -25.61 7.43
CA THR A 92 -49.06 -25.02 8.56
C THR A 92 -48.30 -26.06 9.40
N MET A 93 -47.01 -25.83 9.63
CA MET A 93 -46.22 -26.34 10.76
C MET A 93 -45.25 -25.22 11.20
N GLY A 94 -45.23 -24.89 12.49
CA GLY A 94 -44.77 -23.59 12.98
C GLY A 94 -43.27 -23.35 13.13
N GLY A 95 -42.94 -22.09 13.46
CA GLY A 95 -41.77 -21.75 14.27
C GLY A 95 -40.77 -20.75 13.67
N ALA A 96 -40.47 -19.71 14.46
CA ALA A 96 -39.30 -18.82 14.37
C ALA A 96 -39.08 -18.04 13.05
N GLY A 97 -39.55 -16.78 13.01
CA GLY A 97 -39.20 -15.83 11.95
C GLY A 97 -37.79 -15.25 12.12
N GLY A 98 -36.91 -15.54 11.15
CA GLY A 98 -35.60 -14.89 11.01
C GLY A 98 -35.69 -13.65 10.11
N GLY A 99 -35.97 -12.48 10.70
CA GLY A 99 -35.89 -11.21 9.97
C GLY A 99 -34.45 -10.81 9.70
N LEU A 100 -34.15 -10.31 8.49
CA LEU A 100 -32.86 -9.71 8.17
C LEU A 100 -32.56 -8.52 9.11
N PRO A 101 -31.34 -8.40 9.67
CA PRO A 101 -31.01 -7.32 10.58
C PRO A 101 -31.07 -5.96 9.86
N GLY A 102 -31.87 -5.03 10.38
CA GLY A 102 -31.93 -3.66 9.88
C GLY A 102 -30.59 -2.93 10.06
N PRO A 103 -30.33 -1.86 9.28
CA PRO A 103 -29.01 -1.21 9.20
C PRO A 103 -28.43 -0.73 10.54
N GLY A 104 -29.29 -0.41 11.53
CA GLY A 104 -28.86 -0.05 12.89
C GLY A 104 -28.21 -1.21 13.67
N ALA A 105 -28.58 -2.47 13.40
CA ALA A 105 -28.02 -3.64 14.11
C ALA A 105 -26.58 -3.95 13.64
N ALA A 106 -26.29 -3.74 12.35
CA ALA A 106 -24.93 -3.82 11.83
C ALA A 106 -24.02 -2.74 12.45
N ALA A 107 -24.51 -1.49 12.54
CA ALA A 107 -23.78 -0.39 13.19
C ALA A 107 -23.53 -0.65 14.69
N ALA A 108 -24.50 -1.23 15.41
CA ALA A 108 -24.34 -1.60 16.81
C ALA A 108 -23.31 -2.74 17.01
N ALA A 109 -23.28 -3.73 16.12
CA ALA A 109 -22.27 -4.79 16.14
C ALA A 109 -20.84 -4.24 15.89
N VAL A 110 -20.69 -3.26 14.99
CA VAL A 110 -19.42 -2.56 14.74
C VAL A 110 -18.97 -1.76 15.97
N ALA A 111 -19.88 -1.07 16.65
CA ALA A 111 -19.57 -0.36 17.90
C ALA A 111 -19.15 -1.31 19.03
N ALA A 112 -19.81 -2.46 19.18
CA ALA A 112 -19.47 -3.48 20.16
C ALA A 112 -18.09 -4.12 19.89
N ALA A 113 -17.75 -4.37 18.62
CA ALA A 113 -16.43 -4.86 18.23
C ALA A 113 -15.30 -3.86 18.57
N HIS A 114 -15.56 -2.55 18.45
CA HIS A 114 -14.62 -1.51 18.88
C HIS A 114 -14.44 -1.44 20.42
N ALA A 115 -15.48 -1.76 21.20
CA ALA A 115 -15.42 -1.73 22.66
C ALA A 115 -14.71 -2.96 23.27
N ALA A 116 -14.68 -4.09 22.56
CA ALA A 116 -14.13 -5.36 23.04
C ALA A 116 -12.61 -5.55 22.80
N ALA A 117 -11.88 -4.50 22.41
CA ALA A 117 -10.45 -4.58 22.14
C ALA A 117 -9.63 -4.87 23.40
N ALA A 118 -8.78 -5.91 23.34
CA ALA A 118 -7.85 -6.32 24.38
C ALA A 118 -6.91 -5.17 24.84
N PRO A 119 -6.35 -5.23 26.06
CA PRO A 119 -5.50 -4.16 26.59
C PRO A 119 -4.35 -3.79 25.64
N ARG A 120 -4.27 -2.49 25.35
CA ARG A 120 -3.43 -1.91 24.29
C ARG A 120 -1.95 -2.17 24.57
N ARG A 121 -1.31 -3.01 23.74
CA ARG A 121 0.15 -3.16 23.73
C ARG A 121 0.76 -1.81 23.31
N ALA A 122 1.72 -1.30 24.08
CA ALA A 122 2.46 -0.10 23.71
C ALA A 122 3.15 -0.33 22.34
N PRO A 123 3.26 0.70 21.48
CA PRO A 123 3.92 0.54 20.18
C PRO A 123 5.36 0.09 20.38
N GLU A 124 5.76 -0.95 19.63
CA GLU A 124 7.17 -1.30 19.47
C GLU A 124 7.95 -0.08 18.96
N ALA A 125 9.21 0.03 19.38
CA ALA A 125 9.94 1.29 19.45
C ALA A 125 9.88 2.12 18.14
N VAL A 126 9.25 3.30 18.22
CA VAL A 126 9.25 4.28 17.13
C VAL A 126 10.68 4.76 16.93
N ILE A 127 11.26 4.43 15.77
CA ILE A 127 12.62 4.75 15.36
C ILE A 127 12.78 6.26 15.35
N GLN A 128 13.59 6.78 16.29
CA GLN A 128 13.92 8.20 16.37
C GLN A 128 15.08 8.49 15.42
N ALA A 129 14.81 9.23 14.35
CA ALA A 129 15.77 9.66 13.35
C ALA A 129 15.44 11.08 12.87
N GLY A 130 16.46 11.85 12.51
CA GLY A 130 16.31 13.14 11.81
C GLY A 130 16.60 12.99 10.31
N PRO A 131 16.15 13.90 9.45
CA PRO A 131 16.43 13.87 8.02
C PRO A 131 17.95 14.03 7.76
N ARG A 132 18.58 13.03 7.15
CA ARG A 132 20.02 13.02 6.84
C ARG A 132 20.37 12.05 5.71
N MET A 133 21.21 12.44 4.75
CA MET A 133 21.83 11.49 3.82
C MET A 133 22.83 10.57 4.55
N PRO A 134 23.04 9.32 4.09
CA PRO A 134 24.16 8.52 4.58
C PRO A 134 25.50 9.19 4.24
N ALA A 135 26.49 9.04 5.12
CA ALA A 135 27.86 9.44 4.80
C ALA A 135 28.44 8.53 3.72
N ALA A 136 29.16 9.11 2.74
CA ALA A 136 29.81 8.33 1.69
C ALA A 136 30.92 7.43 2.25
N THR A 137 30.95 6.19 1.78
CA THR A 137 31.86 5.12 2.20
C THR A 137 32.37 4.37 0.98
N GLN A 138 33.63 3.90 1.02
CA GLN A 138 34.17 3.03 -0.03
C GLN A 138 33.59 1.61 0.09
N PRO A 139 33.49 0.85 -1.01
CA PRO A 139 33.09 -0.56 -0.97
C PRO A 139 34.01 -1.36 -0.04
N ALA A 140 33.45 -2.18 0.85
CA ALA A 140 34.23 -3.08 1.69
C ALA A 140 34.94 -4.15 0.84
N GLN A 141 36.13 -4.60 1.25
CA GLN A 141 36.82 -5.71 0.59
C GLN A 141 37.05 -6.89 1.56
N PRO A 142 36.76 -8.14 1.14
CA PRO A 142 36.11 -8.52 -0.11
C PRO A 142 34.61 -8.15 -0.14
N VAL A 143 34.12 -7.64 -1.27
CA VAL A 143 32.68 -7.37 -1.47
C VAL A 143 31.92 -8.70 -1.46
N GLN A 144 30.78 -8.75 -0.76
CA GLN A 144 29.89 -9.92 -0.76
C GLN A 144 28.47 -9.54 -1.19
N PRO A 145 27.74 -10.44 -1.87
CA PRO A 145 26.32 -10.25 -2.14
C PRO A 145 25.52 -10.02 -0.86
N ALA A 146 24.61 -9.05 -0.90
CA ALA A 146 23.68 -8.80 0.18
C ALA A 146 22.76 -10.02 0.39
N ARG A 147 22.45 -10.33 1.65
CA ARG A 147 21.72 -11.54 2.05
C ARG A 147 20.73 -11.30 3.17
N LYS A 148 19.70 -12.14 3.25
CA LYS A 148 18.71 -12.12 4.33
C LYS A 148 19.38 -12.47 5.67
N ARG A 149 19.03 -11.75 6.73
CA ARG A 149 19.56 -11.93 8.10
C ARG A 149 18.50 -12.01 9.19
N ILE A 150 17.29 -11.50 8.93
CA ILE A 150 16.15 -11.60 9.84
C ILE A 150 15.50 -12.98 9.64
N ALA A 151 15.81 -13.93 10.53
CA ALA A 151 15.24 -15.29 10.50
C ALA A 151 14.19 -15.52 11.61
N SER A 152 14.17 -14.67 12.63
CA SER A 152 13.25 -14.73 13.77
C SER A 152 12.70 -13.35 14.16
N ALA A 153 11.68 -13.33 15.03
CA ALA A 153 11.20 -12.09 15.64
C ALA A 153 12.25 -11.43 16.55
N GLU A 154 13.20 -12.20 17.09
CA GLU A 154 14.33 -11.67 17.87
C GLU A 154 15.34 -10.95 16.97
N ASP A 155 15.65 -11.51 15.79
CA ASP A 155 16.50 -10.84 14.80
C ASP A 155 15.88 -9.53 14.30
N LEU A 156 14.56 -9.52 14.09
CA LEU A 156 13.83 -8.29 13.76
C LEU A 156 13.96 -7.25 14.86
N LYS A 157 13.76 -7.64 16.13
CA LYS A 157 13.91 -6.74 17.27
C LYS A 157 15.33 -6.16 17.33
N ARG A 158 16.37 -6.99 17.14
CA ARG A 158 17.77 -6.55 17.09
C ARG A 158 18.01 -5.52 15.99
N PHE A 159 17.48 -5.77 14.79
CA PHE A 159 17.55 -4.81 13.68
C PHE A 159 16.85 -3.48 14.00
N LEU A 160 15.67 -3.53 14.61
CA LEU A 160 14.91 -2.33 15.03
C LEU A 160 15.62 -1.50 16.11
N GLU A 161 16.46 -2.14 16.95
CA GLU A 161 17.27 -1.50 17.97
C GLU A 161 18.62 -0.97 17.41
N GLY A 162 19.10 -1.50 16.29
CA GLY A 162 20.41 -1.21 15.67
C GLY A 162 20.57 0.20 15.08
N GLN A 163 21.77 0.53 14.60
CA GLN A 163 22.01 1.85 13.98
C GLN A 163 21.57 1.89 12.50
N THR A 164 21.68 0.77 11.79
CA THR A 164 21.32 0.67 10.36
C THR A 164 19.89 1.11 10.07
N VAL A 165 18.91 0.68 10.86
CA VAL A 165 17.51 1.08 10.65
C VAL A 165 17.29 2.58 10.91
N LYS A 166 18.04 3.16 11.86
CA LYS A 166 17.99 4.61 12.17
C LYS A 166 18.55 5.43 11.02
N ASP A 167 19.66 4.99 10.43
CA ASP A 167 20.28 5.63 9.27
C ASP A 167 19.43 5.47 8.00
N PHE A 168 18.80 4.31 7.80
CA PHE A 168 17.86 4.09 6.70
C PHE A 168 16.59 4.94 6.84
N MET A 169 16.02 5.03 8.05
CA MET A 169 14.90 5.93 8.34
C MET A 169 15.30 7.41 8.16
N ALA A 170 16.51 7.80 8.58
CA ALA A 170 17.05 9.15 8.38
C ALA A 170 17.13 9.53 6.89
N PHE A 171 17.50 8.58 6.02
CA PHE A 171 17.52 8.77 4.58
C PHE A 171 16.12 8.96 3.99
N ILE A 172 15.14 8.10 4.36
CA ILE A 172 13.73 8.25 3.95
C ILE A 172 13.18 9.62 4.38
N LEU A 173 13.50 10.06 5.60
CA LEU A 173 13.13 11.38 6.12
C LEU A 173 13.85 12.52 5.38
N SER A 174 15.10 12.32 4.93
CA SER A 174 15.84 13.32 4.15
C SER A 174 15.17 13.60 2.79
N ILE A 175 14.63 12.56 2.15
CA ILE A 175 13.83 12.69 0.92
C ILE A 175 12.51 13.37 1.25
N ASN A 176 11.81 12.93 2.31
CA ASN A 176 10.55 13.53 2.76
C ASN A 176 10.64 15.04 3.00
N ASP A 177 11.71 15.48 3.68
CA ASP A 177 12.07 16.89 3.84
C ASP A 177 12.28 17.58 2.48
N ALA A 178 13.17 17.03 1.64
CA ALA A 178 13.53 17.64 0.36
C ALA A 178 12.37 17.78 -0.65
N VAL A 179 11.34 16.94 -0.58
CA VAL A 179 10.16 17.00 -1.46
C VAL A 179 8.99 17.83 -0.90
N THR A 180 9.11 18.34 0.34
CA THR A 180 8.03 19.06 1.02
C THR A 180 7.57 20.28 0.22
N GLY A 181 6.28 20.34 -0.11
CA GLY A 181 5.67 21.43 -0.89
C GLY A 181 5.98 21.46 -2.39
N LYS A 182 6.69 20.45 -2.95
CA LYS A 182 7.18 20.45 -4.34
C LYS A 182 6.39 19.51 -5.26
N LYS A 183 6.34 19.82 -6.55
CA LYS A 183 5.68 18.99 -7.59
C LYS A 183 6.69 18.08 -8.28
N CYS A 184 6.21 16.96 -8.85
CA CYS A 184 7.06 16.05 -9.62
C CYS A 184 7.68 16.72 -10.86
N LYS A 185 6.90 17.55 -11.56
CA LYS A 185 7.34 18.36 -12.72
C LYS A 185 7.61 19.81 -12.29
N ASP A 186 8.54 19.98 -11.35
CA ASP A 186 9.03 21.29 -10.92
C ASP A 186 10.05 21.85 -11.92
N SER A 187 9.69 22.93 -12.61
CA SER A 187 10.55 23.59 -13.61
C SER A 187 11.83 24.18 -13.03
N GLY A 188 11.92 24.33 -11.70
CA GLY A 188 13.13 24.78 -11.01
C GLY A 188 14.15 23.67 -10.72
N TYR A 189 13.85 22.40 -11.01
CA TYR A 189 14.71 21.27 -10.68
C TYR A 189 15.28 20.56 -11.91
N SER A 190 16.60 20.41 -11.96
CA SER A 190 17.30 19.62 -12.97
C SER A 190 17.92 18.37 -12.31
N PRO A 191 17.54 17.14 -12.71
CA PRO A 191 18.17 15.93 -12.21
C PRO A 191 19.66 15.87 -12.54
N SER A 192 20.48 15.39 -11.61
CA SER A 192 21.92 15.17 -11.82
C SER A 192 22.18 14.05 -12.84
N PRO A 193 23.41 13.97 -13.42
CA PRO A 193 23.77 12.85 -14.29
C PRO A 193 23.62 11.47 -13.63
N ALA A 194 23.78 11.37 -12.30
CA ALA A 194 23.59 10.10 -11.58
C ALA A 194 22.10 9.69 -11.55
N LEU A 195 21.20 10.64 -11.22
CA LEU A 195 19.76 10.41 -11.29
C LEU A 195 19.30 10.05 -12.71
N GLN A 196 19.83 10.73 -13.73
CA GLN A 196 19.53 10.44 -15.13
C GLN A 196 19.94 9.02 -15.54
N ARG A 197 21.10 8.52 -15.09
CA ARG A 197 21.51 7.12 -15.35
C ARG A 197 20.59 6.11 -14.66
N MET A 198 20.14 6.38 -13.43
CA MET A 198 19.14 5.53 -12.76
C MET A 198 17.79 5.54 -13.49
N CYS A 199 17.32 6.71 -13.96
CA CYS A 199 16.13 6.81 -14.81
C CYS A 199 16.30 6.05 -16.15
N ALA A 200 17.48 6.07 -16.76
CA ALA A 200 17.77 5.30 -17.96
C ALA A 200 17.72 3.78 -17.72
N VAL A 201 18.11 3.30 -16.53
CA VAL A 201 17.90 1.89 -16.12
C VAL A 201 16.41 1.58 -15.97
N LEU A 202 15.63 2.40 -15.28
CA LEU A 202 14.18 2.20 -15.15
C LEU A 202 13.47 2.21 -16.51
N SER A 203 13.91 3.06 -17.44
CA SER A 203 13.40 3.12 -18.82
C SER A 203 13.70 1.84 -19.60
N GLN A 204 14.88 1.23 -19.41
CA GLN A 204 15.20 -0.08 -20.01
C GLN A 204 14.34 -1.21 -19.43
N LEU A 205 14.00 -1.15 -18.14
CA LEU A 205 13.06 -2.11 -17.53
C LEU A 205 11.64 -1.92 -18.06
N GLU A 206 11.22 -0.68 -18.32
CA GLU A 206 9.92 -0.38 -18.92
C GLU A 206 9.79 -0.97 -20.33
N VAL A 207 10.84 -0.81 -21.15
CA VAL A 207 10.94 -1.45 -22.48
C VAL A 207 10.99 -2.98 -22.36
N LEU A 208 11.66 -3.52 -21.34
CA LEU A 208 11.68 -4.97 -21.09
C LEU A 208 10.28 -5.54 -20.77
N VAL A 209 9.35 -4.74 -20.22
CA VAL A 209 7.93 -5.15 -20.10
C VAL A 209 7.28 -5.28 -21.48
N ASP A 210 7.58 -4.38 -22.41
CA ASP A 210 7.05 -4.45 -23.78
C ASP A 210 7.68 -5.60 -24.60
N GLU A 211 8.93 -5.95 -24.32
CA GLU A 211 9.63 -7.13 -24.88
C GLU A 211 9.10 -8.48 -24.35
N VAL A 212 8.26 -8.49 -23.31
CA VAL A 212 7.71 -9.68 -22.65
C VAL A 212 6.20 -9.52 -22.47
N PRO A 213 5.40 -9.63 -23.56
CA PRO A 213 3.95 -9.51 -23.47
C PRO A 213 3.34 -10.62 -22.58
N PRO A 214 2.19 -10.36 -21.93
CA PRO A 214 1.54 -11.33 -21.07
C PRO A 214 1.09 -12.57 -21.84
N GLU A 215 1.29 -13.75 -21.23
CA GLU A 215 0.84 -15.01 -21.80
C GLU A 215 -0.69 -15.11 -21.77
N GLN A 216 -1.28 -15.74 -22.79
CA GLN A 216 -2.71 -16.02 -22.78
C GLN A 216 -3.02 -17.11 -21.74
N GLN A 217 -3.78 -16.75 -20.72
CA GLN A 217 -4.23 -17.67 -19.68
C GLN A 217 -5.72 -17.48 -19.36
N SER A 218 -6.38 -18.56 -18.95
CA SER A 218 -7.77 -18.56 -18.44
C SER A 218 -7.85 -18.36 -16.91
N LEU A 219 -6.72 -18.39 -16.22
CA LEU A 219 -6.64 -18.22 -14.77
C LEU A 219 -6.59 -16.73 -14.40
N ARG A 220 -7.20 -16.41 -13.26
CA ARG A 220 -7.26 -15.05 -12.68
C ARG A 220 -6.06 -14.66 -11.81
N TYR A 221 -5.05 -15.51 -11.76
CA TYR A 221 -3.85 -15.37 -10.94
C TYR A 221 -2.73 -14.69 -11.74
N GLY A 222 -1.61 -14.35 -11.08
CA GLY A 222 -0.46 -13.72 -11.71
C GLY A 222 0.01 -14.40 -13.00
N ASN A 223 0.34 -13.60 -14.01
CA ASN A 223 0.69 -14.05 -15.35
C ASN A 223 2.10 -14.68 -15.39
N PRO A 224 2.25 -15.92 -15.89
CA PRO A 224 3.54 -16.60 -15.96
C PRO A 224 4.64 -15.84 -16.72
N ALA A 225 4.29 -14.95 -17.65
CA ALA A 225 5.24 -14.11 -18.39
C ALA A 225 6.12 -13.25 -17.46
N PHE A 226 5.65 -12.92 -16.26
CA PHE A 226 6.46 -12.25 -15.24
C PHE A 226 7.76 -13.02 -14.92
N ARG A 227 7.73 -14.36 -14.92
CA ARG A 227 8.94 -15.19 -14.71
C ARG A 227 9.95 -15.01 -15.83
N THR A 228 9.47 -14.93 -17.07
CA THR A 228 10.29 -14.60 -18.24
C THR A 228 10.89 -13.20 -18.12
N TRP A 229 10.12 -12.23 -17.65
CA TRP A 229 10.58 -10.87 -17.39
C TRP A 229 11.65 -10.81 -16.29
N THR A 230 11.44 -11.46 -15.14
CA THR A 230 12.42 -11.50 -14.04
C THR A 230 13.70 -12.25 -14.45
N ALA A 231 13.61 -13.28 -15.29
CA ALA A 231 14.77 -13.98 -15.83
C ALA A 231 15.63 -13.04 -16.70
N ARG A 232 15.01 -12.35 -17.67
CA ARG A 232 15.72 -11.35 -18.52
C ARG A 232 16.26 -10.16 -17.74
N LEU A 233 15.55 -9.71 -16.69
CA LEU A 233 16.07 -8.74 -15.72
C LEU A 233 17.35 -9.28 -15.08
N SER A 234 17.34 -10.53 -14.62
CA SER A 234 18.49 -11.16 -13.94
C SER A 234 19.73 -11.24 -14.82
N GLU A 235 19.56 -11.52 -16.11
CA GLU A 235 20.64 -11.51 -17.13
C GLU A 235 21.24 -10.11 -17.34
N ARG A 236 20.42 -9.05 -17.28
CA ARG A 236 20.84 -7.66 -17.57
C ARG A 236 21.25 -6.86 -16.32
N ALA A 237 20.89 -7.34 -15.12
CA ALA A 237 20.95 -6.58 -13.87
C ALA A 237 22.33 -6.03 -13.49
N GLN A 238 23.39 -6.82 -13.64
CA GLN A 238 24.75 -6.37 -13.33
C GLN A 238 25.15 -5.21 -14.24
N ALA A 239 24.99 -5.36 -15.57
CA ALA A 239 25.31 -4.31 -16.55
C ALA A 239 24.47 -3.03 -16.35
N MET A 240 23.19 -3.18 -15.99
CA MET A 240 22.33 -2.05 -15.65
C MET A 240 22.85 -1.25 -14.45
N LEU A 241 23.18 -1.91 -13.34
CA LEU A 241 23.74 -1.23 -12.16
C LEU A 241 25.13 -0.65 -12.44
N GLU A 242 25.97 -1.37 -13.18
CA GLU A 242 27.28 -0.92 -13.65
C GLU A 242 27.25 0.34 -14.53
N SER A 243 26.09 0.67 -15.13
CA SER A 243 25.88 1.93 -15.86
C SER A 243 25.58 3.12 -14.95
N VAL A 244 25.15 2.89 -13.71
CA VAL A 244 24.86 3.94 -12.71
C VAL A 244 26.13 4.29 -11.92
N LEU A 245 26.96 3.29 -11.63
CA LEU A 245 28.20 3.39 -10.84
C LEU A 245 29.33 4.13 -11.57
N THR A 246 30.32 4.57 -10.80
CA THR A 246 31.64 5.04 -11.26
C THR A 246 32.67 3.91 -11.17
N GLU A 247 33.88 4.05 -11.72
CA GLU A 247 34.91 3.00 -11.63
C GLU A 247 35.32 2.66 -10.18
N GLU A 248 35.32 3.66 -9.30
CA GLU A 248 35.66 3.49 -7.87
C GLU A 248 34.56 2.74 -7.10
N THR A 249 33.31 2.84 -7.57
CA THR A 249 32.13 2.24 -6.93
C THR A 249 31.65 0.97 -7.63
N ARG A 250 32.10 0.71 -8.86
CA ARG A 250 31.85 -0.51 -9.66
C ARG A 250 32.06 -1.82 -8.87
N PRO A 251 33.09 -1.98 -8.01
CA PRO A 251 33.27 -3.20 -7.23
C PRO A 251 32.08 -3.57 -6.34
N ALA A 252 31.28 -2.59 -5.89
CA ALA A 252 30.10 -2.83 -5.05
C ALA A 252 28.93 -3.51 -5.80
N VAL A 253 28.97 -3.64 -7.13
CA VAL A 253 27.84 -4.15 -7.90
C VAL A 253 27.35 -5.54 -7.44
N SER A 254 28.25 -6.42 -7.01
CA SER A 254 27.88 -7.75 -6.49
C SER A 254 27.06 -7.69 -5.20
N GLU A 255 27.25 -6.65 -4.37
CA GLU A 255 26.40 -6.36 -3.20
C GLU A 255 25.06 -5.72 -3.60
N LEU A 256 25.05 -4.91 -4.66
CA LEU A 256 23.86 -4.17 -5.11
C LEU A 256 22.85 -5.01 -5.92
N VAL A 257 23.32 -6.00 -6.69
CA VAL A 257 22.46 -6.86 -7.53
C VAL A 257 21.30 -7.49 -6.75
N PRO A 258 21.49 -8.11 -5.56
CA PRO A 258 20.39 -8.66 -4.78
C PRO A 258 19.33 -7.64 -4.35
N TYR A 259 19.71 -6.38 -4.09
CA TYR A 259 18.73 -5.31 -3.84
C TYR A 259 17.90 -5.01 -5.08
N PHE A 260 18.55 -4.86 -6.24
CA PHE A 260 17.87 -4.55 -7.51
C PHE A 260 16.95 -5.68 -7.97
N LEU A 261 17.37 -6.95 -7.88
CA LEU A 261 16.54 -8.08 -8.32
C LEU A 261 15.27 -8.26 -7.47
N ASP A 262 15.37 -8.09 -6.15
CA ASP A 262 14.24 -8.22 -5.24
C ASP A 262 13.43 -6.92 -5.08
N SER A 263 13.71 -5.88 -5.90
CA SER A 263 12.97 -4.60 -5.91
C SER A 263 11.63 -4.64 -6.65
N PHE A 264 11.34 -5.71 -7.40
CA PHE A 264 10.29 -5.71 -8.43
C PHE A 264 9.23 -6.81 -8.29
N GLY A 265 9.25 -7.57 -7.19
CA GLY A 265 8.33 -8.68 -6.92
C GLY A 265 9.00 -10.05 -6.94
N ASN A 266 8.24 -11.10 -6.65
CA ASN A 266 8.74 -12.47 -6.57
C ASN A 266 8.29 -13.33 -7.76
N ALA A 267 9.22 -13.80 -8.59
CA ALA A 267 8.89 -14.61 -9.77
C ALA A 267 8.15 -15.93 -9.46
N THR A 268 8.42 -16.57 -8.32
CA THR A 268 7.78 -17.85 -7.96
C THR A 268 6.30 -17.63 -7.64
N ARG A 269 6.01 -16.67 -6.76
CA ARG A 269 4.64 -16.35 -6.30
C ARG A 269 3.87 -15.45 -7.27
N ILE A 270 4.58 -14.72 -8.14
CA ILE A 270 4.04 -13.70 -9.05
C ILE A 270 3.31 -12.61 -8.24
N ASP A 271 3.98 -12.13 -7.19
CA ASP A 271 3.46 -11.13 -6.26
C ASP A 271 4.41 -9.94 -6.08
N TYR A 272 3.88 -8.81 -5.60
CA TYR A 272 4.62 -7.61 -5.25
C TYR A 272 3.99 -6.94 -4.02
N GLY A 273 4.77 -6.22 -3.22
CA GLY A 273 4.28 -5.49 -2.05
C GLY A 273 5.35 -4.62 -1.41
N THR A 274 5.03 -4.02 -0.27
CA THR A 274 5.84 -2.99 0.41
C THR A 274 7.26 -3.43 0.81
N GLY A 275 7.52 -4.74 0.93
CA GLY A 275 8.87 -5.28 1.10
C GLY A 275 9.77 -5.05 -0.12
N HIS A 276 9.23 -5.25 -1.33
CA HIS A 276 9.93 -5.01 -2.59
C HIS A 276 10.14 -3.51 -2.85
N GLU A 277 9.14 -2.68 -2.52
CA GLU A 277 9.26 -1.21 -2.49
C GLU A 277 10.40 -0.74 -1.56
N THR A 278 10.44 -1.31 -0.35
CA THR A 278 11.45 -1.02 0.67
C THR A 278 12.84 -1.48 0.24
N GLN A 279 12.93 -2.58 -0.50
CA GLN A 279 14.17 -3.08 -1.11
C GLN A 279 14.69 -2.13 -2.22
N PHE A 280 13.81 -1.52 -3.03
CA PHE A 280 14.22 -0.48 -3.98
C PHE A 280 14.73 0.77 -3.26
N CYS A 281 14.08 1.18 -2.16
CA CYS A 281 14.58 2.26 -1.32
C CYS A 281 15.94 1.93 -0.67
N ALA A 282 16.18 0.66 -0.33
CA ALA A 282 17.47 0.17 0.16
C ALA A 282 18.57 0.24 -0.92
N LEU A 283 18.26 -0.08 -2.18
CA LEU A 283 19.19 0.14 -3.30
C LEU A 283 19.58 1.62 -3.43
N LEU A 284 18.61 2.54 -3.38
CA LEU A 284 18.88 3.98 -3.43
C LEU A 284 19.73 4.46 -2.23
N TYR A 285 19.47 3.93 -1.03
CA TYR A 285 20.30 4.18 0.15
C TYR A 285 21.73 3.67 -0.02
N CYS A 286 21.92 2.47 -0.57
CA CYS A 286 23.25 1.90 -0.83
C CYS A 286 24.03 2.71 -1.87
N LEU A 287 23.36 3.19 -2.93
CA LEU A 287 23.96 4.11 -3.91
C LEU A 287 24.34 5.46 -3.28
N ALA A 288 23.52 6.01 -2.38
CA ALA A 288 23.87 7.19 -1.59
C ALA A 288 25.05 6.94 -0.63
N LYS A 289 25.10 5.77 0.03
CA LYS A 289 26.24 5.29 0.84
C LYS A 289 27.54 5.19 0.03
N LEU A 290 27.46 4.94 -1.27
CA LEU A 290 28.62 4.94 -2.19
C LEU A 290 28.99 6.34 -2.72
N GLY A 291 28.24 7.38 -2.35
CA GLY A 291 28.43 8.75 -2.87
C GLY A 291 27.93 8.96 -4.30
N VAL A 292 27.18 8.01 -4.88
CA VAL A 292 26.59 8.13 -6.22
C VAL A 292 25.47 9.18 -6.23
N PHE A 293 24.76 9.33 -5.10
CA PHE A 293 23.76 10.37 -4.88
C PHE A 293 24.17 11.22 -3.66
N GLY A 294 24.14 12.54 -3.82
CA GLY A 294 24.48 13.51 -2.78
C GLY A 294 23.28 14.30 -2.26
N GLU A 295 23.54 15.30 -1.41
CA GLU A 295 22.52 16.18 -0.82
C GLU A 295 21.62 16.86 -1.86
N GLY A 296 22.16 17.24 -3.02
CA GLY A 296 21.40 17.85 -4.13
C GLY A 296 20.43 16.88 -4.84
N ASP A 297 20.61 15.58 -4.67
CA ASP A 297 19.79 14.55 -5.33
C ASP A 297 18.54 14.18 -4.52
N ARG A 298 18.42 14.58 -3.25
CA ARG A 298 17.29 14.20 -2.37
C ARG A 298 15.91 14.45 -2.98
N GLN A 299 15.72 15.59 -3.65
CA GLN A 299 14.48 15.90 -4.35
C GLN A 299 14.23 14.96 -5.54
N GLY A 300 15.26 14.69 -6.35
CA GLY A 300 15.17 13.85 -7.54
C GLY A 300 15.01 12.37 -7.23
N LEU A 301 15.57 11.88 -6.13
CA LEU A 301 15.33 10.53 -5.63
C LEU A 301 13.83 10.28 -5.42
N GLY A 302 13.15 11.17 -4.68
CA GLY A 302 11.72 11.04 -4.42
C GLY A 302 10.82 11.39 -5.62
N LEU A 303 11.11 12.47 -6.36
CA LEU A 303 10.18 13.04 -7.33
C LEU A 303 10.43 12.65 -8.80
N VAL A 304 11.60 12.08 -9.10
CA VAL A 304 12.00 11.71 -10.47
C VAL A 304 12.26 10.21 -10.55
N VAL A 305 13.27 9.70 -9.84
CA VAL A 305 13.62 8.26 -9.85
C VAL A 305 12.47 7.42 -9.28
N PHE A 306 11.97 7.76 -8.10
CA PHE A 306 10.93 6.97 -7.47
C PHE A 306 9.54 7.16 -8.11
N LYS A 307 9.27 8.31 -8.76
CA LYS A 307 8.09 8.46 -9.64
C LYS A 307 8.15 7.47 -10.80
N GLN A 308 9.29 7.39 -11.50
CA GLN A 308 9.43 6.49 -12.63
C GLN A 308 9.42 5.01 -12.19
N TYR A 309 9.96 4.70 -11.01
CA TYR A 309 9.82 3.37 -10.40
C TYR A 309 8.34 3.03 -10.13
N LEU A 310 7.56 3.94 -9.57
CA LEU A 310 6.13 3.75 -9.33
C LEU A 310 5.35 3.53 -10.64
N GLU A 311 5.67 4.29 -11.69
CA GLU A 311 5.07 4.14 -13.02
C GLU A 311 5.40 2.78 -13.65
N LEU A 312 6.66 2.34 -13.54
CA LEU A 312 7.09 1.00 -13.92
C LEU A 312 6.35 -0.08 -13.12
N MET A 313 6.16 0.11 -11.80
CA MET A 313 5.47 -0.88 -10.96
C MET A 313 3.98 -0.96 -11.32
N HIS A 314 3.30 0.17 -11.55
CA HIS A 314 1.93 0.17 -12.06
C HIS A 314 1.81 -0.55 -13.42
N LYS A 315 2.79 -0.38 -14.33
CA LYS A 315 2.86 -1.13 -15.59
C LYS A 315 3.02 -2.62 -15.34
N ILE A 316 4.01 -3.06 -14.57
CA ILE A 316 4.26 -4.48 -14.25
C ILE A 316 3.03 -5.12 -13.57
N GLN A 317 2.44 -4.46 -12.58
CA GLN A 317 1.26 -4.93 -11.84
C GLN A 317 0.05 -5.13 -12.77
N THR A 318 -0.18 -4.21 -13.73
CA THR A 318 -1.32 -4.30 -14.66
C THR A 318 -1.05 -5.21 -15.86
N THR A 319 0.18 -5.30 -16.35
CA THR A 319 0.57 -6.20 -17.43
C THR A 319 0.57 -7.66 -16.98
N TYR A 320 1.12 -7.96 -15.80
CA TYR A 320 1.28 -9.34 -15.32
C TYR A 320 0.34 -9.74 -14.18
N TRP A 321 -0.61 -8.89 -13.79
CA TRP A 321 -1.61 -9.17 -12.75
C TRP A 321 -0.98 -9.65 -11.43
N LEU A 322 0.10 -9.00 -11.00
CA LEU A 322 0.83 -9.42 -9.79
C LEU A 322 -0.08 -9.45 -8.57
N GLU A 323 0.03 -10.49 -7.74
CA GLU A 323 -0.76 -10.57 -6.51
C GLU A 323 -0.23 -9.61 -5.42
N PRO A 324 -1.10 -9.05 -4.55
CA PRO A 324 -0.69 -8.25 -3.40
C PRO A 324 0.05 -9.05 -2.32
N ALA A 325 1.38 -8.97 -2.29
CA ALA A 325 2.24 -9.69 -1.36
C ALA A 325 2.09 -9.17 0.08
N GLY A 326 1.64 -10.05 0.99
CA GLY A 326 1.46 -9.71 2.40
C GLY A 326 0.33 -8.70 2.68
N SER A 327 -0.61 -8.53 1.76
CA SER A 327 -1.69 -7.55 1.91
C SER A 327 -2.58 -7.83 3.12
N HIS A 328 -2.98 -6.76 3.82
CA HIS A 328 -3.97 -6.80 4.90
C HIS A 328 -5.43 -6.82 4.37
N GLY A 329 -5.62 -7.17 3.09
CA GLY A 329 -6.87 -6.97 2.37
C GLY A 329 -7.33 -5.51 2.41
N VAL A 330 -8.63 -5.29 2.63
CA VAL A 330 -9.23 -3.95 2.76
C VAL A 330 -8.67 -3.11 3.92
N TRP A 331 -7.95 -3.71 4.86
CA TRP A 331 -7.34 -3.02 6.00
C TRP A 331 -5.89 -2.57 5.74
N GLY A 332 -5.35 -2.77 4.53
CA GLY A 332 -4.11 -2.16 4.10
C GLY A 332 -4.28 -0.67 3.76
N LEU A 333 -3.17 0.07 3.72
CA LEU A 333 -3.15 1.42 3.15
C LEU A 333 -3.40 1.37 1.64
N ASP A 334 -2.67 0.48 0.98
CA ASP A 334 -2.74 0.13 -0.43
C ASP A 334 -2.37 -1.35 -0.57
N ASP A 335 -2.62 -1.94 -1.73
CA ASP A 335 -2.27 -3.35 -1.99
C ASP A 335 -0.77 -3.56 -2.19
N TYR A 336 -0.04 -2.54 -2.65
CA TYR A 336 1.32 -2.68 -3.15
C TYR A 336 2.33 -1.71 -2.53
N GLN A 337 1.95 -0.43 -2.34
CA GLN A 337 2.88 0.67 -2.09
C GLN A 337 2.68 1.33 -0.72
N PHE A 338 3.71 2.01 -0.20
CA PHE A 338 3.64 2.80 1.02
C PHE A 338 4.42 4.12 0.91
N LEU A 339 5.67 4.09 0.46
CA LEU A 339 6.54 5.27 0.35
C LEU A 339 5.96 6.43 -0.49
N PRO A 340 5.20 6.23 -1.60
CA PRO A 340 4.51 7.31 -2.31
C PRO A 340 3.53 8.10 -1.44
N PHE A 341 2.89 7.46 -0.45
CA PHE A 341 1.97 8.13 0.46
C PHE A 341 2.71 8.95 1.53
N ILE A 342 3.91 8.54 1.93
CA ILE A 342 4.82 9.37 2.75
C ILE A 342 5.24 10.59 1.94
N TRP A 343 6.00 10.41 0.88
CA TRP A 343 6.59 11.52 0.12
C TRP A 343 5.53 12.39 -0.58
N GLY A 344 4.47 11.79 -1.11
CA GLY A 344 3.35 12.51 -1.70
C GLY A 344 2.51 13.32 -0.72
N SER A 345 2.41 12.90 0.55
CA SER A 345 1.77 13.74 1.57
C SER A 345 2.67 14.91 1.98
N ALA A 346 4.01 14.76 1.95
CA ALA A 346 4.95 15.86 2.13
C ALA A 346 4.87 16.90 0.98
N GLN A 347 4.75 16.46 -0.28
CA GLN A 347 4.53 17.36 -1.43
C GLN A 347 3.29 18.27 -1.26
N LEU A 348 2.28 17.80 -0.52
CA LEU A 348 1.01 18.49 -0.32
C LEU A 348 0.94 19.29 1.01
N ILE A 349 2.00 19.28 1.83
CA ILE A 349 2.09 20.16 3.00
C ILE A 349 1.96 21.62 2.58
N ALA A 350 1.18 22.38 3.36
CA ALA A 350 0.82 23.79 3.09
C ALA A 350 0.12 24.07 1.74
N HIS A 351 -0.27 23.04 0.96
CA HIS A 351 -0.91 23.25 -0.34
C HIS A 351 -2.21 24.09 -0.19
N PRO A 352 -2.41 25.16 -0.99
CA PRO A 352 -3.49 26.13 -0.77
C PRO A 352 -4.88 25.50 -0.93
N MET A 353 -5.12 24.76 -2.01
CA MET A 353 -6.45 24.23 -2.36
C MET A 353 -6.64 22.75 -1.98
N ILE A 354 -5.81 21.84 -2.50
CA ILE A 354 -5.87 20.39 -2.25
C ILE A 354 -5.65 20.09 -0.76
N LYS A 355 -6.62 19.43 -0.11
CA LYS A 355 -6.59 18.93 1.28
C LYS A 355 -6.72 17.40 1.28
N PRO A 356 -6.50 16.68 2.41
CA PRO A 356 -6.65 15.21 2.43
C PRO A 356 -8.01 14.71 1.91
N LYS A 357 -9.12 15.39 2.23
CA LYS A 357 -10.45 15.07 1.71
C LYS A 357 -10.60 15.23 0.18
N SER A 358 -9.69 15.96 -0.48
CA SER A 358 -9.73 16.18 -1.94
C SER A 358 -9.50 14.91 -2.76
N ILE A 359 -8.96 13.83 -2.18
CA ILE A 359 -8.76 12.54 -2.89
C ILE A 359 -10.08 11.90 -3.37
N HIS A 360 -11.22 12.33 -2.82
CA HIS A 360 -12.54 11.88 -3.26
C HIS A 360 -12.97 12.55 -4.57
N ASN A 361 -12.52 13.78 -4.84
CA ASN A 361 -12.91 14.57 -6.01
C ASN A 361 -12.22 14.02 -7.29
N PRO A 362 -12.98 13.58 -8.31
CA PRO A 362 -12.41 13.00 -9.53
C PRO A 362 -11.65 14.04 -10.37
N ASP A 363 -12.12 15.28 -10.45
CA ASP A 363 -11.49 16.35 -11.24
C ASP A 363 -10.10 16.70 -10.67
N ILE A 364 -9.94 16.67 -9.34
CA ILE A 364 -8.65 16.87 -8.69
C ILE A 364 -7.70 15.71 -8.99
N LEU A 365 -8.18 14.47 -8.98
CA LEU A 365 -7.35 13.32 -9.35
C LEU A 365 -6.96 13.38 -10.82
N GLU A 366 -7.86 13.76 -11.72
CA GLU A 366 -7.56 13.84 -13.15
C GLU A 366 -6.54 14.94 -13.44
N ALA A 367 -6.74 16.14 -12.90
CA ALA A 367 -5.87 17.29 -13.18
C ALA A 367 -4.50 17.26 -12.48
N TYR A 368 -4.36 16.58 -11.33
CA TYR A 368 -3.16 16.71 -10.48
C TYR A 368 -2.42 15.39 -10.14
N SER A 369 -2.92 14.22 -10.56
CA SER A 369 -2.28 12.92 -10.27
C SER A 369 -0.86 12.73 -10.84
N ASP A 370 -0.51 13.36 -11.95
CA ASP A 370 0.87 13.32 -12.49
C ASP A 370 1.84 14.26 -11.73
N MET A 371 1.32 15.23 -10.97
CA MET A 371 2.13 16.20 -10.23
C MET A 371 2.46 15.76 -8.78
N TYR A 372 1.65 14.85 -8.22
CA TYR A 372 1.69 14.48 -6.79
C TYR A 372 1.55 12.97 -6.60
N LEU A 373 2.55 12.34 -5.99
CA LEU A 373 2.63 10.89 -5.79
C LEU A 373 1.41 10.32 -5.04
N TYR A 374 0.92 11.03 -4.02
CA TYR A 374 -0.26 10.60 -3.24
C TYR A 374 -1.51 10.52 -4.12
N LEU A 375 -1.71 11.51 -5.00
CA LEU A 375 -2.85 11.56 -5.91
C LEU A 375 -2.69 10.55 -7.06
N ASN A 376 -1.46 10.27 -7.47
CA ASN A 376 -1.14 9.21 -8.43
C ASN A 376 -1.62 7.84 -7.92
N CYS A 377 -1.18 7.46 -6.71
CA CYS A 377 -1.58 6.19 -6.10
C CYS A 377 -3.10 6.10 -5.87
N VAL A 378 -3.76 7.16 -5.39
CA VAL A 378 -5.23 7.12 -5.23
C VAL A 378 -5.96 7.02 -6.59
N LYS A 379 -5.44 7.64 -7.66
CA LYS A 379 -5.99 7.45 -9.01
C LYS A 379 -5.83 5.99 -9.47
N PHE A 380 -4.68 5.39 -9.25
CA PHE A 380 -4.42 3.98 -9.57
C PHE A 380 -5.34 3.03 -8.78
N VAL A 381 -5.47 3.22 -7.46
CA VAL A 381 -6.40 2.46 -6.61
C VAL A 381 -7.84 2.50 -7.14
N LYS A 382 -8.34 3.69 -7.52
CA LYS A 382 -9.68 3.87 -8.11
C LYS A 382 -9.81 3.30 -9.52
N GLN A 383 -8.71 3.13 -10.26
CA GLN A 383 -8.71 2.47 -11.56
C GLN A 383 -8.81 0.95 -11.41
N VAL A 384 -8.03 0.34 -10.51
CA VAL A 384 -7.99 -1.12 -10.33
C VAL A 384 -9.14 -1.66 -9.47
N LYS A 385 -9.52 -0.98 -8.38
CA LYS A 385 -10.64 -1.37 -7.52
C LYS A 385 -11.93 -0.65 -7.95
N LYS A 386 -12.97 -1.41 -8.29
CA LYS A 386 -14.28 -0.86 -8.65
C LYS A 386 -15.17 -0.73 -7.41
N GLY A 387 -15.60 0.50 -7.11
CA GLY A 387 -16.50 0.81 -6.01
C GLY A 387 -16.20 2.17 -5.37
N PRO A 388 -16.99 2.60 -4.37
CA PRO A 388 -16.66 3.73 -3.51
C PRO A 388 -15.36 3.50 -2.74
N LEU A 389 -14.51 4.53 -2.62
CA LEU A 389 -13.20 4.40 -1.97
C LEU A 389 -13.30 3.91 -0.51
N GLY A 390 -14.37 4.29 0.21
CA GLY A 390 -14.62 3.82 1.58
C GLY A 390 -14.94 2.32 1.69
N GLU A 391 -15.38 1.67 0.61
CA GLU A 391 -15.64 0.23 0.57
C GLU A 391 -14.40 -0.56 0.10
N THR A 392 -13.70 -0.04 -0.93
CA THR A 392 -12.54 -0.72 -1.51
C THR A 392 -11.23 -0.49 -0.77
N SER A 393 -11.14 0.62 -0.03
CA SER A 393 -9.92 1.15 0.62
C SER A 393 -10.27 2.01 1.84
N PRO A 394 -10.97 1.47 2.86
CA PRO A 394 -11.44 2.23 4.02
C PRO A 394 -10.33 3.01 4.74
N MET A 395 -9.09 2.49 4.78
CA MET A 395 -7.99 3.21 5.42
C MET A 395 -7.63 4.53 4.73
N LEU A 396 -7.55 4.57 3.39
CA LEU A 396 -7.35 5.81 2.64
C LEU A 396 -8.54 6.77 2.81
N ASN A 397 -9.75 6.24 2.89
CA ASN A 397 -10.94 7.01 3.18
C ASN A 397 -10.86 7.68 4.56
N ASP A 398 -10.47 6.95 5.60
CA ASP A 398 -10.38 7.48 6.97
C ASP A 398 -9.24 8.50 7.10
N ILE A 399 -8.08 8.23 6.49
CA ILE A 399 -6.97 9.20 6.40
C ILE A 399 -7.42 10.50 5.71
N SER A 400 -8.38 10.45 4.79
CA SER A 400 -8.94 11.65 4.15
C SER A 400 -9.74 12.56 5.10
N CYS A 401 -10.22 12.06 6.25
CA CYS A 401 -10.82 12.88 7.33
C CYS A 401 -9.79 13.80 8.01
N VAL A 402 -8.50 13.48 7.93
CA VAL A 402 -7.45 14.19 8.67
C VAL A 402 -7.32 15.61 8.13
N PRO A 403 -7.32 16.65 8.99
CA PRO A 403 -7.54 18.03 8.52
C PRO A 403 -6.36 18.65 7.75
N THR A 404 -5.15 18.10 7.87
CA THR A 404 -3.94 18.68 7.26
C THR A 404 -2.97 17.62 6.75
N TRP A 405 -2.33 17.89 5.62
CA TRP A 405 -1.28 17.03 5.06
C TRP A 405 -0.07 16.84 5.99
N THR A 406 0.25 17.81 6.84
CA THR A 406 1.30 17.68 7.88
C THR A 406 0.96 16.57 8.88
N LYS A 407 -0.31 16.46 9.30
CA LYS A 407 -0.76 15.35 10.16
C LYS A 407 -0.78 14.02 9.41
N VAL A 408 -1.21 14.02 8.14
CA VAL A 408 -1.15 12.81 7.28
C VAL A 408 0.29 12.31 7.17
N ASN A 409 1.23 13.17 6.78
CA ASN A 409 2.64 12.81 6.63
C ASN A 409 3.26 12.28 7.94
N SER A 410 3.03 12.98 9.06
CA SER A 410 3.46 12.52 10.39
C SER A 410 2.86 11.16 10.79
N GLY A 411 1.63 10.88 10.37
CA GLY A 411 0.95 9.62 10.60
C GLY A 411 1.47 8.50 9.70
N MET A 412 1.68 8.77 8.42
CA MET A 412 2.26 7.85 7.43
C MET A 412 3.67 7.42 7.82
N ILE A 413 4.52 8.34 8.28
CA ILE A 413 5.87 8.02 8.77
C ILE A 413 5.83 7.01 9.93
N LYS A 414 4.95 7.24 10.92
CA LYS A 414 4.79 6.32 12.06
C LYS A 414 4.21 4.97 11.63
N MET A 415 3.22 5.01 10.75
CA MET A 415 2.56 3.81 10.25
C MET A 415 3.50 2.96 9.39
N TYR A 416 4.41 3.55 8.61
CA TYR A 416 5.45 2.81 7.86
C TYR A 416 6.38 2.05 8.80
N GLN A 417 6.80 2.67 9.92
CA GLN A 417 7.63 1.99 10.91
C GLN A 417 6.90 0.77 11.52
N VAL A 418 5.61 0.91 11.87
CA VAL A 418 4.85 -0.17 12.51
C VAL A 418 4.39 -1.25 11.52
N GLU A 419 3.85 -0.84 10.37
CA GLU A 419 3.18 -1.71 9.39
C GLU A 419 4.09 -2.20 8.26
N VAL A 420 5.32 -1.70 8.15
CA VAL A 420 6.35 -2.23 7.23
C VAL A 420 7.60 -2.66 8.01
N LEU A 421 8.33 -1.72 8.61
CA LEU A 421 9.64 -2.02 9.22
C LEU A 421 9.57 -2.93 10.46
N SER A 422 8.48 -2.92 11.21
CA SER A 422 8.26 -3.81 12.37
C SER A 422 7.47 -5.07 12.05
N LYS A 423 7.17 -5.37 10.77
CA LYS A 423 6.49 -6.61 10.38
C LYS A 423 7.47 -7.68 9.95
N PHE A 424 7.63 -8.71 10.78
CA PHE A 424 8.45 -9.88 10.45
C PHE A 424 8.12 -10.50 9.08
N PRO A 425 6.84 -10.71 8.67
CA PRO A 425 6.53 -11.29 7.36
C PRO A 425 7.07 -10.51 6.17
N ILE A 426 7.26 -9.20 6.32
CA ILE A 426 7.83 -8.31 5.31
C ILE A 426 9.36 -8.28 5.45
N MET A 427 9.86 -7.92 6.63
CA MET A 427 11.30 -7.64 6.83
C MET A 427 12.19 -8.88 6.89
N GLN A 428 11.64 -10.09 7.06
CA GLN A 428 12.38 -11.35 6.84
C GLN A 428 12.99 -11.46 5.42
N HIS A 429 12.52 -10.66 4.47
CA HIS A 429 13.04 -10.63 3.10
C HIS A 429 14.07 -9.52 2.85
N PHE A 430 14.16 -8.52 3.73
CA PHE A 430 15.13 -7.43 3.61
C PHE A 430 16.57 -7.95 3.64
N MET A 431 17.43 -7.39 2.78
CA MET A 431 18.79 -7.86 2.60
C MET A 431 19.82 -6.94 3.26
N PHE A 432 20.92 -7.54 3.69
CA PHE A 432 22.00 -6.89 4.43
C PHE A 432 23.35 -7.19 3.78
N GLY A 433 24.19 -6.17 3.68
CA GLY A 433 25.53 -6.18 3.09
C GLY A 433 26.52 -5.40 3.95
N SER A 434 27.58 -4.86 3.34
CA SER A 434 28.51 -3.92 3.99
C SER A 434 27.97 -2.48 4.04
N LEU A 435 27.17 -2.07 3.05
CA LEU A 435 26.56 -0.74 2.96
C LEU A 435 25.33 -0.60 3.88
N LEU A 436 24.58 -1.70 4.04
CA LEU A 436 23.49 -1.91 5.00
C LEU A 436 23.83 -3.09 5.93
N PRO A 437 24.65 -2.89 6.98
CA PRO A 437 24.99 -3.95 7.92
C PRO A 437 23.79 -4.35 8.79
N PHE A 438 23.72 -5.62 9.21
CA PHE A 438 22.63 -6.12 10.05
C PHE A 438 22.69 -5.63 11.51
N GLU A 439 23.87 -5.19 11.95
CA GLU A 439 24.19 -4.78 13.33
C GLU A 439 24.25 -3.24 13.43
#